data_AF-X1NK15-F1
#
_entry.id   AF-X1NK15-F1
#
_cell.length_a   1.000
_cell.length_b   1.000
_cell.length_c   1.000
_cell.angle_alpha   90.00
_cell.angle_beta   90.00
_cell.angle_gamma   90.00
#
_symmetry.space_group_name_H-M   'P 1'
#
loop_
_entity.id
_entity.type
_entity.pdbx_description
1 polymer ?
#
loop_
_entity_poly.entity_id
_entity_poly.type
_entity_poly.pdbx_seq_one_letter_code
_entity_poly.pdbx_strand_id
1 'polypeptide(L)'
;MPDNVSAPEELLKIDYTPPKKSWLETTAEFRKGTYCYSAPAKHLEYLGLPNPREWRPYEEDWKLPENWKEIILAGMKDRLEKYRSFQLFMDICVRCGACADKCHFFIGSGDPKNMPVLRAELLRSVYRKYFTLAGKVFGKFAGARELTEDVLKEWFYYFYQCTECRRCSVFCPYGIDTCEITMMARELLDSVGCNINWILDPSAKCYRTGNHLGVPPHAFKPTLEAAVEEVEEL
;
A
#
# COMPACT_ATOMS: atom_id res chain seq x y z
N MET A 1 7.04 -8.18 -26.79
CA MET A 1 6.52 -9.15 -25.79
C MET A 1 7.62 -9.39 -24.78
N PRO A 2 7.37 -9.72 -23.50
CA PRO A 2 8.47 -10.07 -22.61
C PRO A 2 9.18 -11.29 -23.20
N ASP A 3 10.49 -11.21 -23.43
CA ASP A 3 11.26 -12.23 -24.18
C ASP A 3 11.46 -13.55 -23.41
N ASN A 4 10.69 -13.79 -22.34
CA ASN A 4 10.77 -15.01 -21.54
C ASN A 4 9.53 -15.16 -20.64
N VAL A 5 8.38 -15.47 -21.23
CA VAL A 5 7.16 -15.80 -20.46
C VAL A 5 7.23 -17.27 -20.09
N SER A 6 7.48 -17.57 -18.81
CA SER A 6 7.44 -18.93 -18.27
C SER A 6 6.11 -19.61 -18.59
N ALA A 7 6.14 -20.92 -18.77
CA ALA A 7 4.93 -21.69 -19.05
C ALA A 7 3.93 -21.58 -17.88
N PRO A 8 2.60 -21.62 -18.11
CA PRO A 8 1.60 -21.52 -17.04
C PRO A 8 1.83 -22.51 -15.89
N GLU A 9 2.26 -23.73 -16.20
CA GLU A 9 2.58 -24.78 -15.21
C GLU A 9 3.78 -24.42 -14.33
N GLU A 10 4.71 -23.60 -14.83
CA GLU A 10 5.83 -23.08 -14.05
C GLU A 10 5.41 -21.91 -13.17
N LEU A 11 4.53 -21.04 -13.67
CA LEU A 11 3.99 -19.91 -12.89
C LEU A 11 3.15 -20.38 -11.68
N LEU A 12 2.54 -21.57 -11.78
CA LEU A 12 1.79 -22.18 -10.68
C LEU A 12 2.67 -22.81 -9.59
N LYS A 13 3.98 -22.97 -9.83
CA LYS A 13 4.93 -23.51 -8.85
C LYS A 13 5.42 -22.41 -7.92
N ILE A 14 4.63 -22.12 -6.90
CA ILE A 14 4.91 -21.06 -5.93
C ILE A 14 5.76 -21.64 -4.78
N ASP A 15 6.93 -21.04 -4.56
CA ASP A 15 7.80 -21.41 -3.44
C ASP A 15 7.40 -20.63 -2.18
N TYR A 16 6.95 -21.37 -1.16
CA TYR A 16 6.60 -20.81 0.15
C TYR A 16 7.72 -20.93 1.18
N THR A 17 8.90 -21.40 0.77
CA THR A 17 10.06 -21.52 1.65
C THR A 17 10.49 -20.12 2.11
N PRO A 18 10.45 -19.82 3.41
CA PRO A 18 10.84 -18.49 3.89
C PRO A 18 12.29 -18.18 3.53
N PRO A 19 12.61 -16.93 3.12
CA PRO A 19 13.97 -16.51 2.90
C PRO A 19 14.85 -16.71 4.14
N LYS A 20 16.12 -17.09 3.94
CA LYS A 20 17.08 -17.24 5.05
C LYS A 20 17.40 -15.91 5.75
N LYS A 21 17.31 -14.80 5.01
CA LYS A 21 17.55 -13.46 5.55
C LYS A 21 16.33 -12.95 6.29
N SER A 22 16.56 -12.21 7.37
CA SER A 22 15.49 -11.55 8.12
C SER A 22 14.76 -10.54 7.23
N TRP A 23 13.44 -10.46 7.35
CA TRP A 23 12.64 -9.46 6.65
C TRP A 23 13.03 -8.02 7.01
N LEU A 24 13.62 -7.80 8.19
CA LEU A 24 14.15 -6.49 8.62
C LEU A 24 15.39 -6.04 7.82
N GLU A 25 16.06 -6.97 7.13
CA GLU A 25 17.33 -6.75 6.43
C GLU A 25 17.19 -6.83 4.90
N THR A 26 15.97 -7.09 4.42
CA THR A 26 15.68 -7.19 2.99
C THR A 26 14.98 -5.92 2.53
N THR A 27 15.34 -5.42 1.36
CA THR A 27 14.68 -4.27 0.72
C THR A 27 13.66 -4.76 -0.30
N ALA A 28 12.79 -3.85 -0.79
CA ALA A 28 11.91 -4.16 -1.91
C ALA A 28 12.69 -4.07 -3.23
N GLU A 29 12.51 -5.07 -4.10
CA GLU A 29 13.12 -5.10 -5.43
C GLU A 29 12.12 -4.63 -6.49
N PHE A 30 12.34 -3.45 -7.06
CA PHE A 30 11.49 -2.86 -8.10
C PHE A 30 11.79 -3.44 -9.48
N ARG A 31 11.43 -4.71 -9.67
CA ARG A 31 11.50 -5.37 -10.98
C ARG A 31 10.44 -4.81 -11.92
N LYS A 32 10.78 -4.61 -13.19
CA LYS A 32 9.82 -4.13 -14.20
C LYS A 32 8.58 -5.02 -14.22
N GLY A 33 7.40 -4.41 -14.06
CA GLY A 33 6.12 -5.11 -14.03
C GLY A 33 5.66 -5.60 -12.65
N THR A 34 6.41 -5.35 -11.57
CA THR A 34 6.03 -5.78 -10.20
C THR A 34 5.58 -4.63 -9.29
N TYR A 35 5.59 -3.40 -9.78
CA TYR A 35 5.24 -2.20 -9.03
C TYR A 35 4.18 -1.35 -9.72
N CYS A 36 3.40 -0.61 -8.93
CA CYS A 36 2.47 0.40 -9.43
C CYS A 36 3.24 1.68 -9.81
N TYR A 37 2.88 2.33 -10.91
CA TYR A 37 3.47 3.60 -11.31
C TYR A 37 2.95 4.77 -10.47
N SER A 38 3.83 5.71 -10.18
CA SER A 38 3.52 6.99 -9.54
C SER A 38 2.50 7.79 -10.34
N ALA A 39 1.69 8.61 -9.66
CA ALA A 39 0.80 9.53 -10.35
C ALA A 39 1.58 10.74 -10.90
N PRO A 40 1.25 11.22 -12.11
CA PRO A 40 1.78 12.49 -12.62
C PRO A 40 1.43 13.68 -11.71
N ALA A 41 2.34 14.65 -11.60
CA ALA A 41 2.22 15.81 -10.70
C ALA A 41 0.91 16.60 -10.92
N LYS A 42 0.48 16.73 -12.18
CA LYS A 42 -0.77 17.43 -12.56
C LYS A 42 -2.02 16.93 -11.83
N HIS A 43 -2.07 15.65 -11.45
CA HIS A 43 -3.23 15.10 -10.73
C HIS A 43 -3.22 15.50 -9.26
N LEU A 44 -2.03 15.54 -8.64
CA LEU A 44 -1.87 16.02 -7.27
C LEU A 44 -2.20 17.51 -7.19
N GLU A 45 -1.68 18.32 -8.12
CA GLU A 45 -1.97 19.76 -8.23
C GLU A 45 -3.47 20.02 -8.39
N TYR A 46 -4.12 19.28 -9.30
CA TYR A 46 -5.55 19.43 -9.54
C TYR A 46 -6.40 19.10 -8.30
N LEU A 47 -5.98 18.11 -7.52
CA LEU A 47 -6.66 17.68 -6.29
C LEU A 47 -6.24 18.50 -5.05
N GLY A 48 -5.28 19.42 -5.17
CA GLY A 48 -4.73 20.16 -4.03
C GLY A 48 -3.97 19.27 -3.04
N LEU A 49 -3.40 18.15 -3.50
CA LEU A 49 -2.65 17.21 -2.66
C LEU A 49 -1.21 17.72 -2.42
N PRO A 50 -0.58 17.31 -1.30
CA PRO A 50 0.75 17.79 -0.92
C PRO A 50 1.85 17.22 -1.82
N ASN A 51 2.96 17.96 -1.92
CA ASN A 51 4.22 17.54 -2.56
C ASN A 51 4.09 17.03 -4.03
N PRO A 52 3.38 17.77 -4.93
CA PRO A 52 3.32 17.42 -6.34
C PRO A 52 4.71 17.43 -6.98
N ARG A 53 5.11 16.32 -7.59
CA ARG A 53 6.40 16.20 -8.30
C ARG A 53 6.43 15.00 -9.24
N GLU A 54 7.35 15.05 -10.19
CA GLU A 54 7.66 13.92 -11.08
C GLU A 54 8.77 13.05 -10.49
N TRP A 55 8.43 11.79 -10.24
CA TRP A 55 9.33 10.74 -9.73
C TRP A 55 8.83 9.38 -10.22
N ARG A 56 9.68 8.36 -10.28
CA ARG A 56 9.25 6.99 -10.64
C ARG A 56 9.72 5.95 -9.61
N PRO A 57 8.93 4.88 -9.35
CA PRO A 57 9.28 3.90 -8.31
C PRO A 57 10.63 3.19 -8.49
N TYR A 58 11.08 3.03 -9.74
CA TYR A 58 12.33 2.38 -10.09
C TYR A 58 13.54 3.33 -10.09
N GLU A 59 13.34 4.63 -9.85
CA GLU A 59 14.41 5.60 -9.70
C GLU A 59 14.99 5.53 -8.28
N GLU A 60 16.29 5.80 -8.15
CA GLU A 60 16.95 5.84 -6.85
C GLU A 60 16.50 7.06 -6.02
N ASP A 61 16.42 8.23 -6.64
CA ASP A 61 15.98 9.45 -5.98
C ASP A 61 14.49 9.70 -6.25
N TRP A 62 13.68 9.63 -5.19
CA TRP A 62 12.24 9.90 -5.25
C TRP A 62 11.92 11.39 -5.05
N LYS A 63 12.93 12.25 -4.91
CA LYS A 63 12.82 13.71 -4.73
C LYS A 63 11.89 14.08 -3.58
N LEU A 64 11.98 13.34 -2.48
CA LEU A 64 11.15 13.56 -1.30
C LEU A 64 11.40 14.98 -0.74
N PRO A 65 10.40 15.61 -0.11
CA PRO A 65 10.63 16.88 0.59
C PRO A 65 11.70 16.70 1.68
N GLU A 66 12.51 17.72 1.93
CA GLU A 66 13.65 17.63 2.87
C GLU A 66 13.24 17.12 4.27
N ASN A 67 12.03 17.49 4.71
CA ASN A 67 11.45 17.09 6.00
C ASN A 67 10.47 15.90 5.90
N TRP A 68 10.61 15.03 4.90
CA TRP A 68 9.68 13.91 4.67
C TRP A 68 9.54 13.00 5.89
N LYS A 69 10.62 12.78 6.64
CA LYS A 69 10.64 11.91 7.81
C LYS A 69 9.80 12.50 8.93
N GLU A 70 9.91 13.80 9.17
CA GLU A 70 9.10 14.57 10.12
C GLU A 70 7.63 14.55 9.71
N ILE A 71 7.32 14.74 8.43
CA ILE A 71 5.95 14.67 7.90
C ILE A 71 5.33 13.29 8.21
N ILE A 72 6.04 12.20 7.90
CA ILE A 72 5.55 10.84 8.16
C ILE A 72 5.36 10.58 9.66
N LEU A 73 6.34 10.95 10.50
CA LEU A 73 6.26 10.71 11.93
C LEU A 73 5.17 11.55 12.60
N ALA A 74 5.01 12.83 12.21
CA ALA A 74 3.93 13.67 12.68
C ALA A 74 2.57 13.13 12.23
N GLY A 75 2.45 12.73 10.95
CA GLY A 75 1.23 12.13 10.41
C GLY A 75 0.87 10.80 11.08
N MET A 76 1.86 9.99 11.45
CA MET A 76 1.63 8.74 12.19
C MET A 76 1.17 9.03 13.62
N LYS A 77 1.77 10.03 14.28
CA LYS A 77 1.36 10.47 15.62
C LYS A 77 -0.10 10.92 15.63
N ASP A 78 -0.49 11.78 14.70
CA ASP A 78 -1.86 12.29 14.57
C ASP A 78 -2.88 11.15 14.42
N ARG A 79 -2.59 10.17 13.55
CA ARG A 79 -3.45 8.99 13.34
C ARG A 79 -3.56 8.11 14.57
N LEU A 80 -2.48 7.93 15.32
CA LEU A 80 -2.48 7.16 16.57
C LEU A 80 -3.32 7.84 17.66
N GLU A 81 -3.28 9.17 17.75
CA GLU A 81 -4.06 9.94 18.72
C GLU A 81 -5.55 10.01 18.34
N LYS A 82 -5.85 10.10 17.04
CA LYS A 82 -7.21 10.24 16.51
C LYS A 82 -7.98 8.91 16.42
N TYR A 83 -7.31 7.82 16.04
CA TYR A 83 -7.96 6.54 15.76
C TYR A 83 -7.53 5.47 16.76
N ARG A 84 -8.41 5.20 17.74
CA ARG A 84 -8.20 4.13 18.73
C ARG A 84 -7.98 2.76 18.09
N SER A 85 -8.70 2.45 17.02
CA SER A 85 -8.54 1.22 16.23
C SER A 85 -7.10 1.07 15.74
N PHE A 86 -6.55 2.12 15.13
CA PHE A 86 -5.17 2.11 14.64
C PHE A 86 -4.18 1.84 15.78
N GLN A 87 -4.28 2.57 16.90
CA GLN A 87 -3.42 2.31 18.07
C GLN A 87 -3.49 0.85 18.54
N LEU A 88 -4.70 0.32 18.76
CA LEU A 88 -4.89 -1.07 19.18
C LEU A 88 -4.32 -2.07 18.16
N PHE A 89 -4.53 -1.84 16.87
CA PHE A 89 -4.01 -2.71 15.81
C PHE A 89 -2.48 -2.72 15.73
N MET A 90 -1.82 -1.64 16.18
CA MET A 90 -0.36 -1.60 16.29
C MET A 90 0.16 -2.38 17.50
N ASP A 91 -0.63 -2.49 18.57
CA ASP A 91 -0.18 -3.04 19.86
C ASP A 91 -0.51 -4.53 20.06
N ILE A 92 -1.71 -4.97 19.66
CA ILE A 92 -2.24 -6.27 20.11
C ILE A 92 -1.87 -7.46 19.22
N CYS A 93 -1.13 -7.24 18.14
CA CYS A 93 -0.80 -8.33 17.21
C CYS A 93 0.24 -9.28 17.81
N VAL A 94 -0.18 -10.50 18.10
CA VAL A 94 0.71 -11.58 18.61
C VAL A 94 1.41 -12.39 17.51
N ARG A 95 1.29 -11.97 16.25
CA ARG A 95 1.90 -12.63 15.08
C ARG A 95 1.54 -14.13 14.94
N CYS A 96 0.30 -14.51 15.25
CA CYS A 96 -0.18 -15.89 15.15
C CYS A 96 -0.24 -16.46 13.72
N GLY A 97 -0.21 -15.61 12.69
CA GLY A 97 -0.25 -16.06 11.29
C GLY A 97 -1.62 -16.48 10.76
N ALA A 98 -2.70 -16.39 11.54
CA ALA A 98 -4.06 -16.79 11.10
C ALA A 98 -4.58 -16.05 9.85
N CYS A 99 -4.01 -14.87 9.55
CA CYS A 99 -4.32 -14.09 8.36
C CYS A 99 -3.41 -14.37 7.15
N ALA A 100 -2.32 -15.13 7.31
CA ALA A 100 -1.26 -15.29 6.31
C ALA A 100 -1.79 -15.88 4.99
N ASP A 101 -2.38 -17.08 5.06
CA ASP A 101 -2.96 -17.83 3.95
C ASP A 101 -4.27 -17.21 3.40
N LYS A 102 -4.68 -16.05 3.90
CA LYS A 102 -5.89 -15.35 3.45
C LYS A 102 -5.60 -14.33 2.36
N CYS A 103 -4.36 -13.88 2.21
CA CYS A 103 -3.99 -12.89 1.21
C CYS A 103 -3.69 -13.52 -0.14
N HIS A 104 -4.40 -13.09 -1.19
CA HIS A 104 -4.16 -13.54 -2.56
C HIS A 104 -2.74 -13.21 -3.05
N PHE A 105 -2.15 -12.09 -2.61
CA PHE A 105 -0.77 -11.74 -2.98
C PHE A 105 0.25 -12.66 -2.33
N PHE A 106 0.03 -13.08 -1.08
CA PHE A 106 0.90 -14.07 -0.45
C PHE A 106 0.75 -15.43 -1.13
N ILE A 107 -0.49 -15.89 -1.32
CA ILE A 107 -0.77 -17.15 -2.01
C ILE A 107 -0.19 -17.15 -3.43
N GLY A 108 -0.29 -16.04 -4.16
CA GLY A 108 0.17 -15.93 -5.55
C GLY A 108 1.67 -15.72 -5.72
N SER A 109 2.41 -15.33 -4.67
CA SER A 109 3.84 -15.00 -4.79
C SER A 109 4.77 -15.75 -3.86
N GLY A 110 4.26 -16.33 -2.77
CA GLY A 110 5.09 -16.86 -1.68
C GLY A 110 5.85 -15.79 -0.88
N ASP A 111 5.77 -14.50 -1.27
CA ASP A 111 6.52 -13.44 -0.62
C ASP A 111 6.00 -13.20 0.81
N PRO A 112 6.79 -13.47 1.85
CA PRO A 112 6.35 -13.34 3.23
C PRO A 112 5.90 -11.92 3.58
N LYS A 113 6.42 -10.86 2.95
CA LYS A 113 6.01 -9.47 3.20
C LYS A 113 4.61 -9.16 2.66
N ASN A 114 4.07 -10.04 1.82
CA ASN A 114 2.67 -10.00 1.40
C ASN A 114 1.71 -10.73 2.36
N MET A 115 2.22 -11.49 3.35
CA MET A 115 1.36 -11.97 4.44
C MET A 115 0.79 -10.76 5.20
N PRO A 116 -0.52 -10.70 5.51
CA PRO A 116 -1.10 -9.53 6.15
C PRO A 116 -0.46 -9.18 7.50
N VAL A 117 -0.04 -10.20 8.26
CA VAL A 117 0.71 -10.01 9.50
C VAL A 117 2.03 -9.27 9.24
N LEU A 118 2.84 -9.72 8.27
CA LEU A 118 4.16 -9.14 8.02
C LEU A 118 4.07 -7.80 7.29
N ARG A 119 3.11 -7.64 6.37
CA ARG A 119 2.82 -6.35 5.74
C ARG A 119 2.52 -5.28 6.80
N ALA A 120 1.70 -5.62 7.80
CA ALA A 120 1.44 -4.72 8.92
C ALA A 120 2.70 -4.49 9.78
N GLU A 121 3.58 -5.48 9.93
CA GLU A 121 4.87 -5.30 10.63
C GLU A 121 5.81 -4.30 9.95
N LEU A 122 5.68 -4.07 8.63
CA LEU A 122 6.46 -3.04 7.94
C LEU A 122 6.20 -1.66 8.56
N LEU A 123 4.95 -1.36 8.90
CA LEU A 123 4.54 -0.14 9.60
C LEU A 123 4.81 -0.25 11.12
N ARG A 124 4.49 -1.40 11.74
CA ARG A 124 4.68 -1.58 13.20
C ARG A 124 6.14 -1.49 13.63
N SER A 125 7.09 -1.86 12.77
CA SER A 125 8.51 -1.76 13.08
C SER A 125 8.98 -0.31 13.25
N VAL A 126 8.46 0.62 12.45
CA VAL A 126 8.69 2.06 12.62
C VAL A 126 7.90 2.58 13.81
N TYR A 127 6.62 2.19 13.95
CA TYR A 127 5.82 2.54 15.13
C TYR A 127 6.55 2.21 16.45
N ARG A 128 7.06 0.98 16.58
CA ARG A 128 7.81 0.57 17.77
C ARG A 128 9.04 1.44 18.00
N LYS A 129 9.80 1.76 16.95
CA LYS A 129 11.03 2.57 17.07
C LYS A 129 10.77 3.97 17.60
N TYR A 130 9.66 4.61 17.22
CA TYR A 130 9.43 6.03 17.51
C TYR A 130 8.37 6.29 18.58
N PHE A 131 7.44 5.36 18.81
CA PHE A 131 6.27 5.58 19.68
C PHE A 131 6.21 4.67 20.91
N THR A 132 7.04 3.62 20.99
CA THR A 132 7.07 2.71 22.15
C THR A 132 8.39 2.82 22.91
N LEU A 133 8.35 2.70 24.24
CA LEU A 133 9.57 2.68 25.06
C LEU A 133 10.42 1.45 24.76
N ALA A 134 9.79 0.27 24.67
CA ALA A 134 10.48 -0.98 24.39
C ALA A 134 11.19 -0.95 23.02
N GLY A 135 10.55 -0.44 21.98
CA GLY A 135 11.18 -0.34 20.66
C GLY A 135 12.30 0.71 20.59
N LYS A 136 12.23 1.80 21.38
CA LYS A 136 13.33 2.77 21.51
C LYS A 136 14.58 2.15 22.15
N VAL A 137 14.38 1.35 23.21
CA VAL A 137 15.47 0.76 24.00
C VAL A 137 16.05 -0.50 23.34
N PHE A 138 15.20 -1.45 22.96
CA PHE A 138 15.64 -2.76 22.45
C PHE A 138 15.87 -2.78 20.92
N GLY A 139 15.45 -1.72 20.21
CA GLY A 139 15.70 -1.57 18.77
C GLY A 139 15.29 -2.82 17.96
N LYS A 140 16.24 -3.39 17.22
CA LYS A 140 16.01 -4.57 16.36
C LYS A 140 15.48 -5.78 17.13
N PHE A 141 15.85 -5.98 18.40
CA PHE A 141 15.36 -7.10 19.21
C PHE A 141 13.86 -7.01 19.49
N ALA A 142 13.30 -5.79 19.60
CA ALA A 142 11.86 -5.57 19.67
C ALA A 142 11.19 -5.54 18.27
N GLY A 143 11.92 -5.91 17.21
CA GLY A 143 11.47 -5.77 15.83
C GLY A 143 11.25 -4.32 15.40
N ALA A 144 11.96 -3.37 16.03
CA ALA A 144 11.91 -1.97 15.68
C ALA A 144 13.02 -1.62 14.68
N ARG A 145 12.72 -0.77 13.69
CA ARG A 145 13.70 -0.27 12.72
C ARG A 145 13.51 1.21 12.47
N GLU A 146 14.57 1.85 12.01
CA GLU A 146 14.55 3.26 11.65
C GLU A 146 13.70 3.50 10.39
N LEU A 147 13.04 4.66 10.33
CA LEU A 147 12.40 5.12 9.11
C LEU A 147 13.47 5.71 8.19
N THR A 148 13.83 4.95 7.16
CA THR A 148 14.73 5.34 6.06
C THR A 148 13.95 5.42 4.75
N GLU A 149 14.55 5.99 3.72
CA GLU A 149 13.92 6.02 2.39
C GLU A 149 13.66 4.62 1.86
N ASP A 150 14.57 3.65 2.04
CA ASP A 150 14.34 2.26 1.64
C ASP A 150 13.12 1.64 2.34
N VAL A 151 12.88 1.97 3.61
CA VAL A 151 11.68 1.55 4.34
C VAL A 151 10.42 2.21 3.76
N LEU A 152 10.49 3.49 3.39
CA LEU A 152 9.39 4.19 2.74
C LEU A 152 9.08 3.60 1.34
N LYS A 153 10.12 3.26 0.57
CA LYS A 153 9.98 2.58 -0.73
C LYS A 153 9.38 1.19 -0.57
N GLU A 154 9.80 0.46 0.46
CA GLU A 154 9.22 -0.82 0.81
C GLU A 154 7.73 -0.70 1.18
N TRP A 155 7.35 0.32 1.96
CA TRP A 155 5.96 0.63 2.25
C TRP A 155 5.17 0.85 0.96
N PHE A 156 5.67 1.70 0.07
CA PHE A 156 5.02 1.93 -1.22
C PHE A 156 4.82 0.62 -1.99
N TYR A 157 5.86 -0.20 -2.11
CA TYR A 157 5.79 -1.48 -2.84
C TYR A 157 4.71 -2.40 -2.28
N TYR A 158 4.74 -2.67 -0.97
CA TYR A 158 3.86 -3.68 -0.36
C TYR A 158 2.47 -3.18 0.00
N PHE A 159 2.31 -1.91 0.40
CA PHE A 159 0.98 -1.37 0.72
C PHE A 159 0.16 -1.09 -0.53
N TYR A 160 0.77 -0.74 -1.68
CA TYR A 160 0.03 -0.62 -2.95
C TYR A 160 -0.26 -1.96 -3.63
N GLN A 161 0.35 -3.07 -3.21
CA GLN A 161 -0.07 -4.41 -3.62
C GLN A 161 -1.38 -4.86 -2.93
N CYS A 162 -1.69 -4.37 -1.73
CA CYS A 162 -2.91 -4.78 -1.04
C CYS A 162 -4.18 -4.34 -1.81
N THR A 163 -5.11 -5.25 -2.08
CA THR A 163 -6.40 -4.90 -2.72
C THR A 163 -7.47 -4.40 -1.76
N GLU A 164 -7.14 -4.25 -0.47
CA GLU A 164 -8.08 -3.78 0.56
C GLU A 164 -9.35 -4.65 0.70
N CYS A 165 -9.28 -5.93 0.28
CA CYS A 165 -10.40 -6.88 0.32
C CYS A 165 -10.89 -7.28 1.72
N ARG A 166 -10.23 -6.82 2.79
CA ARG A 166 -10.52 -7.10 4.21
C ARG A 166 -10.63 -8.57 4.64
N ARG A 167 -10.29 -9.55 3.80
CA ARG A 167 -10.29 -10.98 4.17
C ARG A 167 -9.42 -11.25 5.41
N CYS A 168 -8.27 -10.59 5.51
CA CYS A 168 -7.40 -10.62 6.69
C CYS A 168 -8.09 -10.22 8.01
N SER A 169 -9.02 -9.26 7.97
CA SER A 169 -9.77 -8.77 9.13
C SER A 169 -10.74 -9.83 9.64
N VAL A 170 -11.43 -10.50 8.72
CA VAL A 170 -12.41 -11.57 9.02
C VAL A 170 -11.77 -12.74 9.79
N PHE A 171 -10.51 -13.07 9.50
CA PHE A 171 -9.81 -14.22 10.09
C PHE A 171 -8.89 -13.87 11.26
N CYS A 172 -8.76 -12.59 11.64
CA CYS A 172 -7.91 -12.24 12.76
C CYS A 172 -8.63 -12.54 14.10
N PRO A 173 -8.10 -13.42 14.97
CA PRO A 173 -8.74 -13.72 16.25
C PRO A 173 -8.71 -12.54 17.24
N TYR A 174 -7.89 -11.52 16.97
CA TYR A 174 -7.81 -10.28 17.75
C TYR A 174 -8.64 -9.13 17.14
N GLY A 175 -9.37 -9.39 16.04
CA GLY A 175 -10.16 -8.37 15.35
C GLY A 175 -9.33 -7.27 14.68
N ILE A 176 -8.05 -7.54 14.36
CA ILE A 176 -7.18 -6.56 13.70
C ILE A 176 -7.56 -6.45 12.23
N ASP A 177 -7.98 -5.26 11.82
CA ASP A 177 -8.18 -4.94 10.42
C ASP A 177 -6.88 -4.45 9.76
N THR A 178 -6.15 -5.36 9.11
CA THR A 178 -4.91 -4.96 8.41
C THR A 178 -5.18 -4.14 7.14
N CYS A 179 -6.42 -4.09 6.65
CA CYS A 179 -6.81 -3.17 5.58
C CYS A 179 -6.78 -1.74 6.10
N GLU A 180 -7.27 -1.49 7.31
CA GLU A 180 -7.20 -0.16 7.94
C GLU A 180 -5.75 0.28 8.13
N ILE A 181 -4.88 -0.63 8.58
CA ILE A 181 -3.42 -0.36 8.64
C ILE A 181 -2.86 0.00 7.24
N THR A 182 -3.33 -0.66 6.18
CA THR A 182 -2.93 -0.35 4.80
C THR A 182 -3.40 1.05 4.39
N MET A 183 -4.65 1.41 4.67
CA MET A 183 -5.19 2.74 4.39
C MET A 183 -4.37 3.82 5.11
N MET A 184 -4.06 3.63 6.40
CA MET A 184 -3.20 4.54 7.17
C MET A 184 -1.81 4.67 6.54
N ALA A 185 -1.19 3.55 6.12
CA ALA A 185 0.11 3.59 5.46
C ALA A 185 0.07 4.33 4.10
N ARG A 186 -0.99 4.14 3.31
CA ARG A 186 -1.19 4.85 2.03
C ARG A 186 -1.40 6.34 2.23
N GLU A 187 -2.18 6.75 3.23
CA GLU A 187 -2.32 8.17 3.55
C GLU A 187 -1.01 8.81 4.04
N LEU A 188 -0.20 8.06 4.82
CA LEU A 188 1.14 8.52 5.20
C LEU A 188 2.02 8.71 3.97
N LEU A 189 2.03 7.75 3.05
CA LEU A 189 2.75 7.89 1.78
C LEU A 189 2.24 9.08 0.95
N ASP A 190 0.92 9.30 0.90
CA ASP A 190 0.32 10.42 0.19
C ASP A 190 0.72 11.78 0.80
N SER A 191 0.91 11.87 2.12
CA SER A 191 1.37 13.10 2.79
C SER A 191 2.73 13.61 2.29
N VAL A 192 3.57 12.71 1.76
CA VAL A 192 4.86 13.03 1.12
C VAL A 192 4.80 12.90 -0.40
N GLY A 193 3.61 12.91 -0.99
CA GLY A 193 3.37 12.85 -2.44
C GLY A 193 3.69 11.49 -3.09
N CYS A 194 3.75 10.41 -2.28
CA CYS A 194 4.00 9.05 -2.76
C CYS A 194 2.69 8.28 -2.96
N ASN A 195 2.12 8.38 -4.16
CA ASN A 195 0.87 7.72 -4.53
C ASN A 195 0.96 7.10 -5.93
N ILE A 196 -0.13 6.45 -6.37
CA ILE A 196 -0.17 5.72 -7.65
C ILE A 196 -1.16 6.36 -8.62
N ASN A 197 -0.82 6.30 -9.91
CA ASN A 197 -1.66 6.87 -10.97
C ASN A 197 -3.07 6.26 -10.98
N TRP A 198 -3.17 4.95 -10.70
CA TRP A 198 -4.44 4.22 -10.66
C TRP A 198 -5.43 4.70 -9.59
N ILE A 199 -4.98 5.50 -8.61
CA ILE A 199 -5.85 6.11 -7.60
C ILE A 199 -6.11 7.57 -7.94
N LEU A 200 -5.05 8.34 -8.27
CA LEU A 200 -5.19 9.78 -8.42
C LEU A 200 -5.79 10.23 -9.74
N ASP A 201 -5.54 9.54 -10.86
CA ASP A 201 -6.17 9.91 -12.14
C ASP A 201 -7.70 9.72 -12.08
N PRO A 202 -8.24 8.57 -11.63
CA PRO A 202 -9.68 8.41 -11.41
C PRO A 202 -10.25 9.41 -10.40
N SER A 203 -9.53 9.69 -9.30
CA SER A 203 -9.95 10.71 -8.33
C SER A 203 -10.07 12.08 -8.99
N ALA A 204 -9.05 12.52 -9.73
CA ALA A 204 -9.08 13.79 -10.47
C ALA A 204 -10.21 13.83 -11.50
N LYS A 205 -10.50 12.72 -12.17
CA LYS A 205 -11.63 12.60 -13.12
C LYS A 205 -12.99 12.73 -12.44
N CYS A 206 -13.17 12.17 -11.24
CA CYS A 206 -14.39 12.35 -10.44
C CYS A 206 -14.66 13.83 -10.18
N TYR A 207 -13.65 14.60 -9.76
CA TYR A 207 -13.79 16.04 -9.53
C TYR A 207 -14.03 16.84 -10.82
N ARG A 208 -13.43 16.41 -11.94
CA ARG A 208 -13.54 17.13 -13.23
C ARG A 208 -14.85 16.86 -13.97
N THR A 209 -15.30 15.61 -13.98
CA THR A 209 -16.38 15.12 -14.87
C THR A 209 -17.52 14.44 -14.13
N GLY A 210 -17.43 14.29 -12.81
CA GLY A 210 -18.44 13.61 -11.99
C GLY A 210 -18.37 12.08 -12.04
N ASN A 211 -17.41 11.48 -12.75
CA ASN A 211 -17.21 10.03 -12.78
C ASN A 211 -15.73 9.63 -12.88
N HIS A 212 -15.43 8.41 -12.44
CA HIS A 212 -14.06 7.89 -12.32
C HIS A 212 -13.39 7.58 -13.68
N LEU A 213 -14.19 7.37 -14.72
CA LEU A 213 -13.69 7.08 -16.07
C LEU A 213 -13.28 8.35 -16.83
N GLY A 214 -13.75 9.52 -16.40
CA GLY A 214 -13.51 10.79 -17.10
C GLY A 214 -14.46 11.00 -18.28
N VAL A 215 -15.60 10.31 -18.31
CA VAL A 215 -16.57 10.40 -19.41
C VAL A 215 -17.25 11.77 -19.35
N PRO A 216 -17.22 12.58 -20.43
CA PRO A 216 -17.87 13.87 -20.42
C PRO A 216 -19.40 13.73 -20.44
N PRO A 217 -20.17 14.72 -19.94
CA PRO A 217 -21.62 14.62 -19.82
C PRO A 217 -22.35 14.25 -21.12
N HIS A 218 -21.88 14.78 -22.27
CA HIS A 218 -22.48 14.52 -23.58
C HIS A 218 -22.25 13.09 -24.11
N ALA A 219 -21.27 12.36 -23.56
CA ALA A 219 -21.05 10.95 -23.86
C ALA A 219 -21.68 10.02 -22.81
N PHE A 220 -21.77 10.48 -21.56
CA PHE A 220 -22.29 9.68 -20.46
C PHE A 220 -23.78 9.37 -20.61
N LYS A 221 -24.61 10.37 -20.92
CA LYS A 221 -26.05 10.19 -21.09
C LYS A 221 -26.39 9.18 -22.21
N PRO A 222 -25.86 9.30 -23.44
CA PRO A 222 -26.13 8.32 -24.49
C PRO A 222 -25.67 6.90 -24.13
N THR A 223 -24.57 6.76 -23.39
CA THR A 223 -24.09 5.44 -22.94
C THR A 223 -25.10 4.77 -22.01
N LEU A 224 -25.73 5.55 -21.11
CA LEU A 224 -26.79 5.04 -20.24
C LEU A 224 -28.07 4.73 -21.01
N GLU A 225 -28.46 5.58 -21.96
CA GLU A 225 -29.63 5.34 -22.82
C GLU A 225 -29.46 4.04 -23.62
N ALA A 226 -28.30 3.82 -24.24
CA ALA A 226 -27.98 2.58 -24.95
C ALA A 226 -28.02 1.35 -24.02
N ALA A 227 -27.50 1.46 -22.79
CA ALA A 227 -27.54 0.36 -21.83
C ALA A 227 -28.98 0.03 -21.36
N VAL A 228 -29.87 1.02 -21.31
CA VAL A 228 -31.30 0.80 -21.00
C VAL A 228 -31.98 0.11 -22.16
N GLU A 229 -31.76 0.56 -23.40
CA GLU A 229 -32.30 -0.08 -24.61
C GLU A 229 -31.88 -1.55 -24.70
N GLU A 230 -30.60 -1.87 -24.47
CA GLU A 230 -30.11 -3.26 -24.44
C GLU A 230 -30.80 -4.13 -23.37
N VAL A 231 -31.15 -3.55 -22.22
CA VAL A 231 -31.86 -4.27 -21.14
C VAL A 231 -33.34 -4.48 -21.47
N GLU A 232 -33.97 -3.55 -22.20
CA GLU A 232 -35.36 -3.71 -22.67
C GLU A 232 -35.51 -4.78 -23.76
N GLU A 233 -34.44 -5.06 -24.51
CA GLU A 233 -34.40 -6.09 -25.55
C GLU A 233 -34.07 -7.52 -25.04
N LEU A 234 -33.67 -7.67 -23.76
CA LEU A 234 -33.37 -8.95 -23.11
C LEU A 234 -34.63 -9.68 -22.60
#